data_AF-A0A378XI75-F1
#
_entry.id   AF-A0A378XI75-F1
#
_cell.length_a   1.000
_cell.length_b   1.000
_cell.length_c   1.000
_cell.angle_alpha   90.00
_cell.angle_beta   90.00
_cell.angle_gamma   90.00
#
_symmetry.space_group_name_H-M   'P 1'
#
loop_
_entity.id
_entity.type
_entity.pdbx_description
1 polymer ?
#
loop_
_entity_poly.entity_id
_entity_poly.type
_entity_poly.pdbx_seq_one_letter_code
_entity_poly.pdbx_strand_id
1 'polypeptide(L)'
;MPVETRKQWASELQAEYRVSIVISCQVVGISRTAYYFRKRLVDDSKVIHELQDLVEHYPRWGFLKYFMQLRKLGYRWSHKRVQRVYSALKLQLRSKENFVPST
;
A
#
# COMPACT_ATOMS: atom_id res chain seq x y z
N MET A 1 3.41 8.57 -19.25
CA MET A 1 2.36 9.34 -18.55
C MET A 1 1.64 8.45 -17.54
N PRO A 2 1.57 8.85 -16.25
CA PRO A 2 0.83 8.11 -15.22
C PRO A 2 -0.64 7.92 -15.57
N VAL A 3 -1.25 6.82 -15.08
CA VAL A 3 -2.68 6.56 -15.30
C VAL A 3 -3.55 7.60 -14.60
N GLU A 4 -3.16 8.10 -13.43
CA GLU A 4 -3.86 9.18 -12.73
C GLU A 4 -3.94 10.47 -13.54
N THR A 5 -2.85 10.91 -14.16
CA THR A 5 -2.84 12.09 -15.04
C THR A 5 -3.82 11.93 -16.20
N ARG A 6 -3.86 10.74 -16.80
CA ARG A 6 -4.80 10.42 -17.88
C ARG A 6 -6.26 10.38 -17.43
N LYS A 7 -6.54 9.95 -16.19
CA LYS A 7 -7.90 10.05 -15.63
C LYS A 7 -8.35 11.49 -15.47
N GLN A 8 -7.43 12.36 -15.06
CA GLN A 8 -7.70 13.76 -14.85
C GLN A 8 -8.03 14.45 -16.18
N TRP A 9 -7.22 14.26 -17.22
CA TRP A 9 -7.53 14.77 -18.57
C TRP A 9 -8.86 14.26 -19.11
N ALA A 10 -9.19 12.98 -18.88
CA ALA A 10 -10.48 12.43 -19.30
C ALA A 10 -11.67 13.08 -18.56
N SER A 11 -11.48 13.48 -17.29
CA SER A 11 -12.49 14.20 -16.50
C SER A 11 -12.63 15.66 -16.96
N GLU A 12 -11.52 16.31 -17.29
CA GLU A 12 -11.49 17.70 -17.79
C GLU A 12 -12.17 17.79 -19.16
N LEU A 13 -11.83 16.88 -20.09
CA LEU A 13 -12.47 16.79 -21.41
C LEU A 13 -13.98 16.55 -21.32
N GLN A 14 -14.42 15.69 -20.38
CA GLN A 14 -15.84 15.46 -20.15
C GLN A 14 -16.55 16.73 -19.70
N ALA A 15 -15.93 17.52 -18.81
CA ALA A 15 -16.52 18.74 -18.25
C ALA A 15 -16.59 19.86 -19.30
N GLU A 16 -15.55 20.03 -20.10
CA GLU A 16 -15.43 21.12 -21.08
C GLU A 16 -16.30 20.88 -22.32
N TYR A 17 -16.29 19.66 -22.88
CA TYR A 17 -16.96 19.36 -24.15
C TYR A 17 -18.30 18.62 -23.98
N ARG A 18 -18.75 18.35 -22.74
CA ARG A 18 -19.97 17.57 -22.41
C ARG A 18 -20.05 16.22 -23.14
N VAL A 19 -18.91 15.61 -23.43
CA VAL A 19 -18.81 14.32 -24.12
C VAL A 19 -18.98 13.15 -23.14
N SER A 20 -19.30 11.97 -23.66
CA SER A 20 -19.40 10.77 -22.81
C SER A 20 -18.03 10.37 -22.24
N ILE A 21 -18.05 9.68 -21.09
CA ILE A 21 -16.83 9.13 -20.48
C ILE A 21 -16.07 8.19 -21.43
N VAL A 22 -16.80 7.52 -22.33
CA VAL A 22 -16.24 6.56 -23.29
C VAL A 22 -15.39 7.28 -24.32
N ILE A 23 -15.93 8.37 -24.90
CA ILE A 23 -15.20 9.20 -25.87
C ILE A 23 -13.98 9.83 -25.18
N SER A 24 -14.16 10.38 -23.99
CA SER A 24 -13.06 10.99 -23.22
C SER A 24 -11.93 9.98 -22.94
N CYS A 25 -12.28 8.75 -22.54
CA CYS A 25 -11.31 7.67 -22.31
C CYS A 25 -10.60 7.24 -23.60
N GLN A 26 -11.29 7.20 -24.73
CA GLN A 26 -10.71 6.87 -26.04
C GLN A 26 -9.70 7.93 -26.48
N VAL A 27 -10.05 9.22 -26.37
CA VAL A 27 -9.16 10.35 -26.71
C VAL A 27 -7.88 10.33 -25.87
N VAL A 28 -7.99 10.03 -24.58
CA VAL A 28 -6.85 9.99 -23.66
C VAL A 28 -6.11 8.63 -23.68
N GLY A 29 -6.63 7.63 -24.39
CA GLY A 29 -6.02 6.32 -24.53
C GLY A 29 -6.00 5.51 -23.22
N ILE A 30 -7.09 5.53 -22.45
CA ILE A 30 -7.29 4.68 -21.27
C ILE A 30 -8.55 3.81 -21.42
N SER A 31 -8.53 2.61 -20.83
CA SER A 31 -9.74 1.79 -20.79
C SER A 31 -10.73 2.33 -19.76
N ARG A 32 -12.02 2.10 -19.99
CA ARG A 32 -13.09 2.47 -19.05
C ARG A 32 -12.89 1.83 -17.67
N THR A 33 -12.42 0.59 -17.64
CA THR A 33 -12.11 -0.13 -16.39
C THR A 33 -10.97 0.55 -15.63
N ALA A 34 -9.92 0.98 -16.34
CA ALA A 34 -8.82 1.73 -15.74
C ALA A 34 -9.28 3.08 -15.19
N TYR A 35 -10.20 3.78 -15.87
CA TYR A 35 -10.78 5.03 -15.39
C TYR A 35 -11.47 4.86 -14.03
N TYR A 36 -12.36 3.88 -13.90
CA TYR A 36 -13.08 3.62 -12.64
C TYR A 36 -12.24 2.94 -11.55
N PHE A 37 -11.15 2.26 -11.91
CA PHE A 37 -10.32 1.56 -10.95
C PHE A 37 -9.76 2.52 -9.88
N ARG A 38 -10.15 2.34 -8.63
CA ARG A 38 -9.53 3.05 -7.49
C ARG A 38 -8.66 2.08 -6.72
N LYS A 39 -7.39 2.47 -6.51
CA LYS A 39 -6.49 1.72 -5.64
C LYS A 39 -7.04 1.78 -4.22
N ARG A 40 -7.45 0.63 -3.68
CA ARG A 40 -7.87 0.53 -2.27
C ARG A 40 -6.65 0.70 -1.38
N LEU A 41 -6.52 1.86 -0.75
CA LEU A 41 -5.56 2.06 0.32
C LEU A 41 -6.08 1.31 1.54
N VAL A 42 -5.43 0.18 1.84
CA VAL A 42 -5.67 -0.56 3.07
C VAL A 42 -4.72 0.05 4.10
N ASP A 43 -5.28 0.53 5.21
CA ASP A 43 -4.49 1.13 6.29
C ASP A 43 -3.57 0.07 6.92
N ASP A 44 -2.28 0.11 6.56
CA ASP A 44 -1.27 -0.83 7.05
C ASP A 44 -0.65 -0.37 8.39
N SER A 45 -1.07 0.78 8.92
CA SER A 45 -0.54 1.43 10.13
C SER A 45 -0.57 0.52 11.36
N LYS A 46 -1.68 -0.19 11.59
CA LYS A 46 -1.78 -1.15 12.71
C LYS A 46 -0.82 -2.34 12.57
N VAL A 47 -0.62 -2.83 11.35
CA VAL A 47 0.31 -3.94 11.09
C VAL A 47 1.74 -3.49 11.32
N ILE A 48 2.06 -2.24 10.95
CA ILE A 48 3.37 -1.64 11.15
C ILE A 48 3.68 -1.52 12.65
N HIS A 49 2.77 -0.94 13.44
CA HIS A 49 2.96 -0.73 14.87
C HIS A 49 3.22 -2.05 15.62
N GLU A 50 2.33 -3.03 15.46
CA GLU A 50 2.47 -4.33 16.13
C GLU A 50 3.73 -5.08 15.70
N LEU A 51 4.11 -4.98 14.43
CA LEU A 51 5.31 -5.65 13.94
C LEU A 51 6.58 -4.96 14.45
N GLN A 52 6.57 -3.63 14.59
CA GLN A 52 7.69 -2.87 15.17
C GLN A 52 7.89 -3.21 16.64
N ASP A 53 6.79 -3.22 17.42
CA ASP A 53 6.82 -3.62 18.83
C ASP A 53 7.42 -5.03 18.99
N LEU A 54 6.97 -5.99 18.17
CA LEU A 54 7.52 -7.34 18.21
C LEU A 54 9.01 -7.41 17.84
N VAL A 55 9.47 -6.60 16.89
CA VAL A 55 10.88 -6.56 16.47
C VAL A 55 11.75 -5.98 17.58
N GLU A 56 11.26 -4.99 18.32
CA GLU A 56 11.95 -4.39 19.46
C GLU A 56 12.08 -5.38 20.62
N HIS A 57 11.00 -6.11 20.94
CA HIS A 57 11.02 -7.12 22.00
C HIS A 57 11.81 -8.39 21.63
N TYR A 58 11.83 -8.78 20.35
CA TYR A 58 12.40 -10.06 19.90
C TYR A 58 13.28 -9.96 18.65
N PRO A 59 14.41 -9.24 18.67
CA PRO A 59 15.20 -8.92 17.46
C PRO A 59 15.76 -10.15 16.72
N ARG A 60 15.93 -11.28 17.41
CA ARG A 60 16.43 -12.55 16.82
C ARG A 60 15.36 -13.36 16.08
N TRP A 61 14.10 -12.95 16.14
CA TRP A 61 13.01 -13.72 15.52
C TRP A 61 12.94 -13.48 14.02
N GLY A 62 12.61 -14.55 13.30
CA GLY A 62 12.30 -14.49 11.87
C GLY A 62 10.81 -14.21 11.62
N PHE A 63 10.50 -13.85 10.37
CA PHE A 63 9.14 -13.52 9.92
C PHE A 63 8.05 -14.52 10.36
N LEU A 64 8.30 -15.83 10.25
CA LEU A 64 7.32 -16.84 10.65
C LEU A 64 6.94 -16.75 12.12
N LYS A 65 7.92 -16.46 13.01
CA LYS A 65 7.67 -16.30 14.45
C LYS A 65 6.84 -15.04 14.73
N TYR A 66 7.15 -13.93 14.07
CA TYR A 66 6.33 -12.71 14.16
C TYR A 66 4.90 -12.95 13.68
N PHE A 67 4.72 -13.60 12.52
CA PHE A 67 3.39 -13.90 11.99
C PHE A 67 2.59 -14.82 12.93
N MET A 68 3.22 -15.85 13.50
CA MET A 68 2.57 -16.72 14.49
C MET A 68 2.17 -15.94 15.75
N GLN A 69 3.01 -15.03 16.22
CA GLN A 69 2.70 -14.20 17.39
C GLN A 69 1.52 -13.24 17.10
N LEU A 70 1.49 -12.60 15.93
CA LEU A 70 0.34 -11.79 15.50
C LEU A 70 -0.96 -12.60 15.44
N ARG A 71 -0.88 -13.87 15.04
CA ARG A 71 -2.05 -14.78 15.07
C ARG A 71 -2.47 -15.14 16.48
N LYS A 72 -1.52 -15.32 17.41
CA LYS A 72 -1.80 -15.54 18.84
C LYS A 72 -2.47 -14.32 19.49
N LEU A 73 -2.08 -13.10 19.10
CA LEU A 73 -2.73 -11.86 19.51
C LEU A 73 -4.14 -11.67 18.91
N GLY A 74 -4.61 -12.60 18.07
CA GLY A 74 -5.96 -12.60 17.51
C GLY A 74 -6.09 -11.87 16.17
N TYR A 75 -5.00 -11.33 15.61
CA TYR A 75 -5.07 -10.63 14.33
C TYR A 75 -5.31 -11.59 13.16
N ARG A 76 -6.42 -11.40 12.44
CA ARG A 76 -6.78 -12.18 11.24
C ARG A 76 -6.20 -11.60 9.94
N TRP A 77 -5.03 -10.94 9.99
CA TRP A 77 -4.41 -10.36 8.80
C TRP A 77 -3.93 -11.43 7.83
N SER A 78 -4.06 -11.14 6.53
CA SER A 78 -3.55 -12.01 5.47
C SER A 78 -2.02 -12.07 5.52
N HIS A 79 -1.46 -13.26 5.33
CA HIS A 79 -0.02 -13.48 5.26
C HIS A 79 0.67 -12.55 4.25
N LYS A 80 0.08 -12.37 3.05
CA LYS A 80 0.63 -11.49 2.01
C LYS A 80 0.70 -10.02 2.46
N ARG A 81 -0.25 -9.60 3.30
CA ARG A 81 -0.30 -8.23 3.85
C ARG A 81 0.82 -8.03 4.86
N VAL A 82 0.92 -8.93 5.84
CA VAL A 82 1.99 -8.87 6.85
C VAL A 82 3.37 -9.01 6.21
N GLN A 83 3.52 -9.88 5.20
CA GLN A 83 4.77 -10.05 4.47
C GLN A 83 5.16 -8.79 3.67
N ARG A 84 4.20 -8.10 3.03
CA ARG A 84 4.48 -6.80 2.35
C ARG A 84 5.01 -5.77 3.34
N VAL A 85 4.34 -5.64 4.47
CA VAL A 85 4.71 -4.69 5.53
C VAL A 85 6.07 -5.06 6.13
N TYR A 86 6.29 -6.33 6.46
CA TYR A 86 7.55 -6.83 6.96
C TYR A 86 8.71 -6.59 5.99
N SER A 87 8.53 -6.85 4.69
CA SER A 87 9.58 -6.59 3.69
C SER A 87 9.90 -5.10 3.58
N ALA A 88 8.88 -4.24 3.61
CA ALA A 88 9.06 -2.79 3.61
C ALA A 88 9.82 -2.31 4.87
N LEU A 89 9.51 -2.86 6.04
CA LEU A 89 10.19 -2.55 7.30
C LEU A 89 11.61 -3.15 7.37
N LYS A 90 11.82 -4.37 6.86
CA LYS A 90 13.13 -5.03 6.80
C LYS A 90 14.11 -4.26 5.91
N LEU A 91 13.62 -3.62 4.84
CA LEU A 91 14.45 -2.72 4.02
C LEU A 91 14.93 -1.50 4.83
N GLN A 92 14.09 -0.97 5.72
CA GLN A 92 14.47 0.10 6.65
C GLN A 92 15.45 -0.39 7.73
N LEU A 93 15.26 -1.61 8.26
CA LEU A 93 16.17 -2.21 9.23
C LEU A 93 17.56 -2.52 8.65
N ARG A 94 17.64 -2.90 7.37
CA ARG A 94 18.94 -3.12 6.68
C ARG A 94 19.67 -1.82 6.32
N SER A 95 18.96 -0.71 6.19
CA SER A 95 19.55 0.63 5.99
C SER A 95 19.90 1.36 7.29
N LYS A 96 19.57 0.78 8.46
CA LYS A 96 19.74 1.39 9.79
C LYS A 96 21.05 0.93 10.47
N GLU A 97 22.17 1.44 9.96
CA GLU A 97 23.24 1.93 10.85
C GLU A 97 22.80 3.22 11.58
N ASN A 98 21.66 3.82 11.20
CA ASN A 98 21.11 5.05 11.78
C ASN A 98 19.68 4.86 12.34
N PHE A 99 19.47 3.94 13.30
CA PHE A 99 18.25 4.00 14.11
C PHE A 99 18.57 4.65 15.46
N VAL A 100 18.21 5.92 15.58
CA VAL A 100 18.14 6.59 16.87
C VAL A 100 16.81 6.18 17.52
N PRO A 101 16.82 5.60 18.73
CA PRO A 101 15.59 5.30 19.45
C PRO A 101 14.91 6.61 19.83
N SER A 102 13.64 6.75 19.47
CA SER A 102 12.80 7.86 19.91
C SER A 102 12.40 7.64 21.36
N THR A 103 13.21 8.19 22.27
CA THR A 103 12.82 8.57 23.64
C THR A 103 11.72 9.62 23.62
#